data_AF-A0A3T0SWT0-F1
#
_entry.id   AF-A0A3T0SWT0-F1
#
_cell.length_a   1.000
_cell.length_b   1.000
_cell.length_c   1.000
_cell.angle_alpha   90.00
_cell.angle_beta   90.00
_cell.angle_gamma   90.00
#
_symmetry.space_group_name_H-M   'P 1'
#
loop_
_entity.id
_entity.type
_entity.pdbx_description
1 polymer ?
#
loop_
_entity_poly.entity_id
_entity_poly.type
_entity_poly.pdbx_seq_one_letter_code
_entity_poly.pdbx_strand_id
1 'polypeptide(L)'
;MSRATDVERSTGSVLSERDRRVLEFEGEWTARAGDKDDAIRERFGLSVARYYQVLSAVLASPAALAHDPMLVKRLQRIRDGRAGARAARRLGRPE
;
A
#
# COMPACT_ATOMS: atom_id res chain seq x y z
N MET A 1 -17.15 -19.82 2.76
CA MET A 1 -17.73 -18.93 3.79
C MET A 1 -16.95 -17.63 3.82
N SER A 2 -17.66 -16.53 3.56
CA SER A 2 -17.35 -15.13 3.82
C SER A 2 -15.95 -14.60 3.47
N ARG A 3 -15.85 -13.95 2.31
CA ARG A 3 -15.12 -12.68 2.23
C ARG A 3 -15.82 -11.69 1.31
N ALA A 4 -17.05 -11.35 1.70
CA ALA A 4 -17.58 -10.01 1.48
C ALA A 4 -16.68 -9.06 2.29
N THR A 5 -15.66 -8.53 1.64
CA THR A 5 -15.01 -7.32 2.12
C THR A 5 -14.97 -6.41 0.93
N ASP A 6 -16.07 -5.69 0.74
CA ASP A 6 -16.01 -4.24 0.65
C ASP A 6 -14.69 -3.74 0.04
N VAL A 7 -14.51 -4.09 -1.23
CA VAL A 7 -13.86 -3.18 -2.16
C VAL A 7 -15.03 -2.42 -2.74
N GLU A 8 -15.68 -1.62 -1.90
CA GLU A 8 -16.49 -0.54 -2.42
C GLU A 8 -15.53 0.26 -3.28
N ARG A 9 -15.80 0.21 -4.59
CA ARG A 9 -14.96 0.77 -5.64
C ARG A 9 -14.63 2.18 -5.19
N SER A 10 -13.36 2.45 -4.90
CA SER A 10 -12.83 3.81 -4.73
C SER A 10 -13.00 4.52 -6.07
N THR A 11 -14.23 4.97 -6.30
CA THR A 11 -14.65 5.72 -7.46
C THR A 11 -14.27 7.15 -7.11
N GLY A 12 -13.23 7.64 -7.77
CA GLY A 12 -12.39 8.71 -7.28
C GLY A 12 -13.15 10.01 -6.98
N SER A 13 -13.02 10.48 -5.74
CA SER A 13 -12.82 11.90 -5.40
C SER A 13 -12.46 12.08 -3.93
N VAL A 14 -12.87 11.17 -3.04
CA VAL A 14 -12.66 11.29 -1.59
C VAL A 14 -11.89 10.10 -1.03
N LEU A 15 -10.84 10.38 -0.26
CA LEU A 15 -10.08 9.39 0.49
C LEU A 15 -10.86 9.00 1.74
N SER A 16 -11.16 7.72 1.93
CA SER A 16 -11.81 7.26 3.16
C SER A 16 -10.91 7.46 4.37
N GLU A 17 -11.51 7.68 5.54
CA GLU A 17 -10.78 7.83 6.80
C GLU A 17 -9.81 6.66 7.08
N ARG A 18 -10.23 5.44 6.70
CA ARG A 18 -9.36 4.26 6.75
C ARG A 18 -8.14 4.39 5.85
N ASP A 19 -8.30 4.85 4.62
CA ASP A 19 -7.22 4.99 3.64
C ASP A 19 -6.25 6.09 4.05
N ARG A 20 -6.77 7.17 4.62
CA ARG A 20 -5.98 8.24 5.23
C ARG A 20 -5.11 7.72 6.37
N ARG A 21 -5.68 6.94 7.29
CA ARG A 21 -4.90 6.30 8.38
C ARG A 21 -3.84 5.33 7.87
N VAL A 22 -4.11 4.63 6.77
CA VAL A 22 -3.12 3.75 6.12
C VAL A 22 -1.94 4.56 5.59
N LEU A 23 -2.19 5.70 4.94
CA LEU A 23 -1.11 6.58 4.46
C LEU A 23 -0.30 7.15 5.62
N GLU A 24 -0.95 7.73 6.64
CA GLU A 24 -0.26 8.29 7.81
C GLU A 24 0.64 7.26 8.50
N PHE A 25 0.14 6.03 8.69
CA PHE A 25 0.91 4.93 9.25
C PHE A 25 2.16 4.59 8.41
N GLU A 26 2.08 4.66 7.08
CA GLU A 26 3.26 4.44 6.23
C GLU A 26 4.32 5.53 6.31
N GLY A 27 3.88 6.78 6.47
CA GLY A 27 4.78 7.91 6.69
C GLY A 27 5.61 7.71 7.95
N GLU A 28 4.95 7.36 9.06
CA GLU A 28 5.60 7.10 10.34
C GLU A 28 6.52 5.86 10.29
N TRP A 29 6.06 4.78 9.66
CA TRP A 29 6.82 3.54 9.63
C TRP A 29 8.04 3.60 8.72
N THR A 30 8.00 4.40 7.64
CA THR A 30 9.19 4.60 6.80
C THR A 30 10.37 5.20 7.57
N ALA A 31 10.11 5.93 8.66
CA ALA A 31 11.14 6.45 9.55
C ALA A 31 11.56 5.45 10.66
N ARG A 32 10.74 4.43 10.95
CA ARG A 32 11.00 3.40 11.96
C ARG A 32 11.32 2.04 11.31
N ALA A 33 12.57 1.59 11.41
CA ALA A 33 12.91 0.21 11.04
C ALA A 33 12.45 -0.76 12.14
N GLY A 34 11.54 -1.70 11.83
CA GLY A 34 11.03 -2.71 12.78
C GLY A 34 9.93 -3.61 12.19
N ASP A 35 9.30 -4.44 13.04
CA ASP A 35 8.23 -5.39 12.70
C ASP A 35 6.89 -4.72 12.38
N LYS A 36 6.82 -4.17 11.16
CA LYS A 36 5.64 -3.52 10.60
C LYS A 36 4.42 -4.43 10.59
N ASP A 37 4.66 -5.72 10.43
CA ASP A 37 3.63 -6.72 10.20
C ASP A 37 2.73 -6.91 11.43
N ASP A 38 3.31 -6.86 12.63
CA ASP A 38 2.52 -6.96 13.87
C ASP A 38 1.79 -5.66 14.18
N ALA A 39 2.42 -4.50 13.96
CA ALA A 39 1.76 -3.21 14.10
C ALA A 39 0.57 -3.07 13.13
N ILE A 40 0.67 -3.59 11.89
CA ILE A 40 -0.45 -3.63 10.95
C ILE A 40 -1.61 -4.47 11.50
N ARG A 41 -1.31 -5.66 12.04
CA ARG A 41 -2.33 -6.56 12.59
C ARG A 41 -3.00 -5.93 13.81
N GLU A 42 -2.24 -5.32 14.70
CA GLU A 42 -2.75 -4.69 15.93
C GLU A 42 -3.57 -3.42 15.64
N ARG A 43 -3.08 -2.52 14.78
CA ARG A 43 -3.72 -1.22 14.51
C ARG A 43 -4.93 -1.32 13.60
N PHE A 44 -4.88 -2.20 12.59
CA PHE A 44 -5.93 -2.28 11.57
C PHE A 44 -6.78 -3.55 11.68
N GLY A 45 -6.36 -4.56 12.45
CA GLY A 45 -7.03 -5.85 12.50
C GLY A 45 -6.97 -6.60 11.16
N LEU A 46 -6.03 -6.22 10.28
CA LEU A 46 -5.90 -6.78 8.93
C LEU A 46 -4.70 -7.71 8.85
N SER A 47 -4.83 -8.74 8.02
CA SER A 47 -3.65 -9.48 7.58
C SER A 47 -2.76 -8.58 6.74
N VAL A 48 -1.46 -8.74 6.88
CA VAL A 48 -0.42 -8.01 6.14
C VAL A 48 -0.67 -8.04 4.62
N ALA A 49 -1.04 -9.19 4.09
CA ALA A 49 -1.38 -9.34 2.67
C ALA A 49 -2.57 -8.45 2.24
N ARG A 50 -3.64 -8.39 3.06
CA ARG A 50 -4.80 -7.56 2.77
C ARG A 50 -4.49 -6.07 2.95
N TYR A 51 -3.64 -5.73 3.91
CA TYR A 51 -3.16 -4.36 4.09
C TYR A 51 -2.43 -3.85 2.84
N TYR A 52 -1.48 -4.62 2.30
CA TYR A 52 -0.76 -4.22 1.08
C TYR A 52 -1.65 -4.15 -0.16
N GLN A 53 -2.74 -4.95 -0.23
CA GLN A 53 -3.74 -4.83 -1.30
C GLN A 53 -4.49 -3.49 -1.21
N VAL A 54 -4.95 -3.12 -0.01
CA VAL A 54 -5.62 -1.83 0.22
C VAL A 54 -4.66 -0.67 -0.09
N LEU A 55 -3.45 -0.71 0.46
CA LEU A 55 -2.43 0.30 0.17
C LEU A 55 -2.18 0.44 -1.34
N SER A 56 -2.10 -0.68 -2.07
CA SER A 56 -1.91 -0.65 -3.52
C SER A 56 -3.05 0.02 -4.28
N ALA A 57 -4.30 -0.14 -3.82
CA ALA A 57 -5.46 0.54 -4.39
C ALA A 57 -5.48 2.03 -4.06
N VAL A 58 -5.16 2.39 -2.80
CA VAL A 58 -5.04 3.78 -2.35
C VAL A 58 -3.96 4.52 -3.16
N LEU A 59 -2.79 3.93 -3.33
CA LEU A 59 -1.70 4.53 -4.12
C LEU A 59 -2.02 4.70 -5.61
N ALA A 60 -3.04 4.00 -6.13
CA ALA A 60 -3.52 4.17 -7.50
C ALA A 60 -4.63 5.24 -7.62
N SER A 61 -5.16 5.72 -6.50
CA SER A 61 -6.24 6.71 -6.46
C SER A 61 -5.71 8.15 -6.54
N PRO A 62 -6.32 9.02 -7.36
CA PRO A 62 -5.97 10.45 -7.37
C PRO A 62 -6.23 11.14 -6.03
N ALA A 63 -7.17 10.64 -5.22
CA ALA A 63 -7.46 11.20 -3.90
C ALA A 63 -6.28 11.07 -2.92
N ALA A 64 -5.47 10.02 -3.04
CA ALA A 64 -4.27 9.85 -2.23
C ALA A 64 -3.19 10.89 -2.58
N LEU A 65 -3.02 11.18 -3.87
CA LEU A 65 -2.11 12.22 -4.35
C LEU A 65 -2.53 13.62 -3.88
N ALA A 66 -3.84 13.87 -3.78
CA ALA A 66 -4.36 15.13 -3.27
C ALA A 66 -4.15 15.30 -1.75
N HIS A 67 -4.08 14.19 -1.00
CA HIS A 67 -3.88 14.19 0.44
C HIS A 67 -2.40 14.35 0.82
N ASP A 68 -1.51 13.48 0.32
CA ASP A 68 -0.06 13.58 0.50
C ASP A 68 0.71 13.14 -0.76
N PRO A 69 1.00 14.07 -1.68
CA PRO A 69 1.66 13.75 -2.94
C PRO A 69 3.11 13.27 -2.76
N MET A 70 3.80 13.69 -1.69
CA MET A 70 5.21 13.32 -1.49
C MET A 70 5.32 11.88 -0.97
N LEU A 71 4.51 11.54 0.02
CA LEU A 71 4.47 10.18 0.57
C LEU A 71 4.02 9.18 -0.49
N VAL A 72 2.94 9.48 -1.23
CA VAL A 72 2.41 8.59 -2.27
C VAL A 72 3.46 8.32 -3.34
N LYS A 73 4.14 9.35 -3.87
CA LYS A 73 5.21 9.17 -4.87
C LYS A 73 6.39 8.37 -4.33
N ARG A 74 6.77 8.58 -3.06
CA ARG A 74 7.83 7.79 -2.41
C ARG A 74 7.46 6.31 -2.32
N LEU A 75 6.23 6.01 -1.89
CA LEU A 75 5.72 4.64 -1.78
C LEU A 75 5.58 3.95 -3.14
N GLN A 76 5.11 4.68 -4.16
CA GLN A 76 5.08 4.20 -5.55
C GLN A 76 6.48 3.82 -6.03
N ARG A 77 7.48 4.69 -5.83
CA ARG A 77 8.87 4.41 -6.23
C ARG A 77 9.45 3.18 -5.52
N ILE A 78 9.20 3.00 -4.22
CA ILE A 78 9.64 1.83 -3.46
C ILE A 78 9.00 0.54 -4.01
N ARG A 79 7.70 0.59 -4.34
CA ARG A 79 6.98 -0.53 -4.94
C ARG A 79 7.55 -0.90 -6.31
N ASP A 80 7.80 0.10 -7.15
CA ASP A 80 8.33 -0.10 -8.50
C ASP A 80 9.76 -0.65 -8.47
N GLY A 81 10.60 -0.18 -7.55
CA GLY A 81 11.93 -0.76 -7.30
C GLY A 81 11.87 -2.24 -6.92
N ARG A 82 10.91 -2.64 -6.06
CA ARG A 82 10.69 -4.05 -5.71
C ARG A 82 10.11 -4.87 -6.87
N ALA A 83 9.30 -4.27 -7.74
CA ALA A 83 8.78 -4.93 -8.92
C ALA A 83 9.86 -5.16 -9.99
N GLY A 84 10.71 -4.17 -10.23
CA GLY A 84 11.86 -4.26 -11.13
C GLY A 84 12.85 -5.34 -10.72
N ALA A 85 13.15 -5.46 -9.42
CA ALA A 85 14.02 -6.52 -8.89
C ALA A 85 13.46 -7.95 -9.15
N ARG A 86 12.12 -8.10 -9.20
CA ARG A 86 11.48 -9.38 -9.55
C ARG A 86 11.47 -9.63 -11.06
N ALA A 87 11.27 -8.60 -11.87
CA ALA A 87 11.28 -8.70 -13.33
C ALA A 87 12.67 -9.05 -13.87
N ALA A 88 13.73 -8.45 -13.33
CA ALA A 88 15.11 -8.76 -13.68
C ALA A 88 15.47 -10.24 -13.45
N ARG A 89 14.93 -10.88 -12.40
CA ARG A 89 15.11 -12.32 -12.14
C ARG A 89 14.36 -13.23 -13.12
N ARG A 90 13.30 -12.74 -13.78
CA ARG A 90 12.55 -13.51 -14.78
C ARG A 90 13.13 -13.38 -16.19
N LEU A 91 13.80 -12.27 -16.49
CA LEU A 91 14.39 -12.02 -17.81
C LEU A 91 15.83 -12.56 -17.96
N GLY A 92 16.50 -12.90 -16.84
CA GLY A 92 17.83 -13.48 -16.83
C GLY A 92 17.87 -15.01 -16.97
N ARG A 93 17.27 -15.57 -18.02
CA ARG A 93 17.61 -16.92 -18.53
C ARG A 93 17.24 -17.08 -20.01
N PRO A 94 18.14 -16.73 -20.93
CA PRO A 94 18.20 -17.36 -22.23
C PRO A 94 19.12 -18.60 -22.16
N GLU A 95 18.61 -19.75 -22.58
CA GLU A 95 19.45 -20.78 -23.21
C GLU A 95 19.32 -20.62 -24.72
#